data_AF-A0A924LFX6-F1
#
_entry.id   AF-A0A924LFX6-F1
#
_cell.length_a   1.000
_cell.length_b   1.000
_cell.length_c   1.000
_cell.angle_alpha   90.00
_cell.angle_beta   90.00
_cell.angle_gamma   90.00
#
_symmetry.space_group_name_H-M   'P 1'
#
loop_
_entity.id
_entity.type
_entity.pdbx_description
1 polymer ?
#
loop_
_entity_poly.entity_id
_entity_poly.type
_entity_poly.pdbx_seq_one_letter_code
_entity_poly.pdbx_strand_id
1 'polypeptide(L)'
;MKGNVAMIRKLLFPIGMVFAIPAAHADSIDGAWCKAQGQRMVIQGATILTPAGTRTQGDYGRHSFTYTVPASDPGAGTQIRMMLMGEEHVQVQENAAQPVIWNRCGPATS
;
A
#
# COMPACT_ATOMS: atom_id res chain seq x y z
N MET A 1 41.25 -33.68 48.52
CA MET A 1 40.93 -32.27 48.22
C MET A 1 41.52 -31.91 46.86
N LYS A 2 40.80 -31.07 46.08
CA LYS A 2 41.06 -30.61 44.69
C LYS A 2 40.43 -31.55 43.64
N GLY A 3 39.39 -31.23 42.89
CA GLY A 3 38.72 -29.97 42.58
C GLY A 3 38.52 -29.92 41.06
N ASN A 4 37.43 -30.49 40.55
CA ASN A 4 37.15 -30.51 39.11
C ASN A 4 36.73 -29.11 38.65
N VAL A 5 37.51 -28.52 37.74
CA VAL A 5 37.18 -27.26 37.08
C VAL A 5 36.21 -27.56 35.95
N ALA A 6 34.94 -27.16 36.12
CA ALA A 6 33.96 -27.17 35.04
C ALA A 6 34.25 -25.98 34.10
N MET A 7 34.55 -26.26 32.83
CA MET A 7 34.61 -25.26 31.78
C MET A 7 33.18 -24.78 31.46
N ILE A 8 32.79 -23.63 31.99
CA ILE A 8 31.59 -22.90 31.59
C ILE A 8 31.86 -22.31 30.19
N ARG A 9 31.28 -22.95 29.18
CA ARG A 9 31.29 -22.48 27.80
C ARG A 9 30.29 -21.32 27.70
N LYS A 10 30.77 -20.07 27.84
CA LYS A 10 29.95 -18.87 27.65
C LYS A 10 29.48 -18.81 26.19
N LEU A 11 28.24 -19.26 25.94
CA LEU A 11 27.52 -18.99 24.70
C LEU A 11 27.09 -17.52 24.71
N LEU A 12 27.84 -16.65 24.04
CA LEU A 12 27.36 -15.32 23.67
C LEU A 12 26.23 -15.52 22.63
N PHE A 13 24.98 -15.32 23.05
CA PHE A 13 23.86 -15.15 22.11
C PHE A 13 23.96 -13.73 21.52
N PRO A 14 24.22 -13.57 20.21
CA PRO A 14 24.09 -12.25 19.61
C PRO A 14 22.62 -11.87 19.64
N ILE A 15 22.28 -10.79 20.36
CA ILE A 15 20.99 -10.13 20.24
C ILE A 15 20.94 -9.55 18.83
N GLY A 16 20.39 -10.32 17.89
CA GLY A 16 20.15 -9.88 16.52
C GLY A 16 19.04 -8.83 16.53
N MET A 17 19.43 -7.57 16.40
CA MET A 17 18.48 -6.47 16.17
C MET A 17 17.90 -6.63 14.77
N VAL A 18 16.68 -7.17 14.68
CA VAL A 18 15.94 -7.26 13.42
C VAL A 18 15.42 -5.86 13.09
N PHE A 19 16.12 -5.15 12.21
CA PHE A 19 15.58 -3.94 11.59
C PHE A 19 14.48 -4.35 10.61
N ALA A 20 13.24 -3.96 10.91
CA ALA A 20 12.17 -4.00 9.92
C ALA A 20 12.47 -2.94 8.86
N ILE A 21 12.97 -3.36 7.70
CA ILE A 21 13.18 -2.47 6.56
C ILE A 21 11.79 -2.09 6.04
N PRO A 22 11.40 -0.80 6.04
CA PRO A 22 10.16 -0.38 5.40
C PRO A 22 10.25 -0.73 3.92
N ALA A 23 9.17 -1.27 3.34
CA ALA A 23 9.13 -1.54 1.92
C ALA A 23 9.35 -0.23 1.16
N ALA A 24 10.50 -0.09 0.50
CA ALA A 24 10.75 1.04 -0.38
C ALA A 24 9.84 0.89 -1.60
N HIS A 25 8.78 1.68 -1.64
CA HIS A 25 7.90 1.73 -2.80
C HIS A 25 8.64 2.51 -3.89
N ALA A 26 9.18 1.80 -4.88
CA ALA A 26 9.68 2.45 -6.08
C ALA A 26 8.58 3.41 -6.57
N ASP A 27 8.93 4.68 -6.80
CA ASP A 27 8.06 5.79 -7.23
C ASP A 27 7.01 5.37 -8.28
N SER A 28 5.93 4.76 -7.82
CA SER A 28 4.94 4.04 -8.62
C SER A 28 3.60 4.12 -7.90
N ILE A 29 2.56 4.33 -8.69
CA ILE A 29 1.19 4.37 -8.22
C ILE A 29 0.65 2.99 -7.81
N ASP A 30 1.37 1.92 -8.15
CA ASP A 30 1.06 0.57 -7.69
C ASP A 30 1.09 0.46 -6.16
N GLY A 31 0.17 -0.35 -5.65
CA GLY A 31 0.05 -0.63 -4.23
C GLY A 31 -1.35 -0.37 -3.68
N ALA A 32 -1.43 -0.41 -2.35
CA ALA A 32 -2.67 -0.19 -1.63
C ALA A 32 -2.75 1.24 -1.10
N TRP A 33 -3.92 1.84 -1.29
CA TRP A 33 -4.22 3.22 -0.90
C TRP A 33 -5.43 3.23 0.01
N CYS A 34 -5.33 3.97 1.11
CA CYS A 34 -6.37 4.08 2.12
C CYS A 34 -6.74 5.54 2.35
N LYS A 35 -8.04 5.77 2.50
CA LYS A 35 -8.59 7.04 3.01
C LYS A 35 -8.81 6.91 4.51
N ALA A 36 -8.72 8.02 5.25
CA ALA A 36 -8.91 8.05 6.70
C ALA A 36 -10.24 7.42 7.22
N GLN A 37 -11.21 7.19 6.33
CA GLN A 37 -12.54 6.64 6.63
C GLN A 37 -12.65 5.13 6.38
N GLY A 38 -11.54 4.39 6.29
CA GLY A 38 -11.54 2.93 6.10
C GLY A 38 -11.76 2.45 4.67
N GLN A 39 -11.96 3.37 3.72
CA GLN A 39 -11.97 3.03 2.30
C GLN A 39 -10.56 2.64 1.85
N ARG A 40 -10.48 1.56 1.06
CA ARG A 40 -9.22 1.03 0.53
C ARG A 40 -9.38 0.67 -0.94
N MET A 41 -8.37 0.99 -1.74
CA MET A 41 -8.24 0.52 -3.12
C MET A 41 -6.85 -0.08 -3.34
N VAL A 42 -6.70 -0.88 -4.39
CA VAL A 42 -5.40 -1.50 -4.75
C VAL A 42 -5.18 -1.38 -6.24
N ILE A 43 -4.02 -0.85 -6.65
CA ILE A 43 -3.60 -0.73 -8.06
C ILE A 43 -2.46 -1.72 -8.33
N GLN A 44 -2.58 -2.47 -9.42
CA GLN A 44 -1.60 -3.44 -9.90
C GLN A 44 -1.54 -3.37 -11.43
N GLY A 45 -0.63 -2.55 -11.96
CA GLY A 45 -0.60 -2.18 -13.38
C GLY A 45 -1.95 -1.57 -13.79
N ALA A 46 -2.47 -2.00 -14.93
CA ALA A 46 -3.77 -1.55 -15.44
C ALA A 46 -4.99 -2.03 -14.63
N THR A 47 -4.81 -2.87 -13.61
CA THR A 47 -5.92 -3.41 -12.80
C THR A 47 -6.08 -2.66 -11.50
N ILE A 48 -7.32 -2.34 -11.13
CA ILE A 48 -7.68 -1.77 -9.83
C ILE A 48 -8.74 -2.62 -9.12
N LEU A 49 -8.55 -2.83 -7.82
CA LEU A 49 -9.62 -3.21 -6.89
C LEU A 49 -10.22 -1.94 -6.30
N THR A 50 -11.47 -1.65 -6.64
CA THR A 50 -12.17 -0.43 -6.20
C THR A 50 -12.49 -0.48 -4.70
N PRO A 51 -12.82 0.67 -4.08
CA PRO A 51 -13.29 0.70 -2.69
C PRO A 51 -14.54 -0.15 -2.41
N ALA A 52 -15.34 -0.46 -3.42
CA ALA A 52 -16.50 -1.35 -3.28
C ALA A 52 -16.15 -2.85 -3.43
N GLY A 53 -14.89 -3.17 -3.74
CA GLY A 53 -14.40 -4.55 -3.88
C GLY A 53 -14.48 -5.11 -5.30
N THR A 54 -14.81 -4.30 -6.29
CA THR A 54 -14.87 -4.74 -7.69
C THR A 54 -13.51 -4.62 -8.36
N ARG A 55 -13.11 -5.63 -9.14
CA ARG A 55 -11.93 -5.54 -10.00
C ARG A 55 -12.32 -4.98 -11.37
N THR A 56 -11.62 -3.94 -11.80
CA THR A 56 -11.80 -3.35 -13.13
C THR A 56 -10.45 -2.90 -13.71
N GLN A 57 -10.46 -2.43 -14.96
CA GLN A 57 -9.28 -1.91 -15.66
C GLN A 57 -9.31 -0.38 -15.73
N GLY A 58 -8.14 0.21 -15.88
CA GLY A 58 -7.97 1.65 -16.12
C GLY A 58 -6.75 1.94 -17.00
N ASP A 59 -6.64 3.21 -17.38
CA ASP A 59 -5.45 3.75 -18.04
C ASP A 59 -4.34 3.95 -17.01
N TYR A 60 -3.25 3.22 -17.18
CA TYR A 60 -2.15 3.15 -16.22
C TYR A 60 -0.92 3.87 -16.77
N GLY A 61 -0.39 4.78 -15.96
CA GLY A 61 0.98 5.26 -16.04
C GLY A 61 1.68 5.06 -14.70
N ARG A 62 3.01 5.15 -14.71
CA ARG A 62 3.81 4.97 -13.49
C ARG A 62 3.40 5.92 -12.36
N HIS A 63 2.97 7.15 -12.68
CA HIS A 63 2.60 8.20 -11.72
C HIS A 63 1.12 8.57 -11.74
N SER A 64 0.30 7.87 -12.52
CA SER A 64 -1.09 8.27 -12.76
C SER A 64 -1.98 7.08 -13.07
N PHE A 65 -3.23 7.14 -12.67
CA PHE A 65 -4.21 6.12 -13.01
C PHE A 65 -5.56 6.75 -13.27
N THR A 66 -6.25 6.35 -14.34
CA THR A 66 -7.61 6.82 -14.62
C THR A 66 -8.52 5.64 -14.89
N TYR A 67 -9.68 5.60 -14.25
CA TYR A 67 -10.71 4.60 -14.55
C TYR A 67 -12.11 5.18 -14.44
N THR A 68 -13.09 4.46 -15.00
CA THR A 68 -14.51 4.76 -14.83
C THR A 68 -15.09 3.77 -13.82
N VAL A 69 -15.81 4.28 -12.82
CA VAL A 69 -16.45 3.44 -11.79
C VAL A 69 -17.41 2.45 -12.47
N PRO A 70 -17.27 1.12 -12.24
CA PRO A 70 -18.07 0.12 -12.91
C PRO A 70 -19.54 0.17 -12.46
N ALA A 71 -20.45 -0.35 -13.28
CA ALA A 71 -21.90 -0.30 -13.05
C ALA A 71 -22.35 -1.00 -11.74
N SER A 72 -21.55 -1.93 -11.23
CA SER A 72 -21.81 -2.65 -9.97
C SER A 72 -21.55 -1.80 -8.72
N ASP A 73 -20.83 -0.69 -8.85
CA ASP A 73 -20.31 0.07 -7.72
C ASP A 73 -21.12 1.36 -7.50
N PRO A 74 -21.22 1.85 -6.26
CA PRO A 74 -21.75 3.18 -5.99
C PRO A 74 -20.99 4.26 -6.76
N GLY A 75 -21.71 5.16 -7.44
CA GLY A 75 -21.11 6.20 -8.26
C GLY A 75 -20.73 5.77 -9.68
N ALA A 76 -21.29 4.65 -10.17
CA ALA A 76 -21.14 4.16 -11.54
C ALA A 76 -21.10 5.26 -12.61
N GLY A 77 -20.17 5.13 -13.56
CA GLY A 77 -19.97 6.09 -14.65
C GLY A 77 -19.13 7.31 -14.28
N THR A 78 -18.81 7.52 -13.00
CA THR A 78 -17.88 8.57 -12.57
C THR A 78 -16.47 8.27 -13.06
N GLN A 79 -15.80 9.26 -13.66
CA GLN A 79 -14.38 9.15 -13.98
C GLN A 79 -13.57 9.49 -12.73
N ILE A 80 -12.65 8.60 -12.38
CA ILE A 80 -11.70 8.81 -11.29
C ILE A 80 -10.33 9.03 -11.90
N ARG A 81 -9.71 10.16 -11.60
CA ARG A 81 -8.33 10.50 -12.00
C ARG A 81 -7.45 10.51 -10.77
N MET A 82 -6.32 9.84 -10.87
CA MET A 82 -5.35 9.71 -9.79
C MET A 82 -3.97 10.18 -10.22
N MET A 83 -3.30 10.90 -9.32
CA MET A 83 -1.94 11.39 -9.51
C MET A 83 -1.12 11.05 -8.27
N LEU A 84 -0.01 10.33 -8.45
CA LEU A 84 0.92 10.01 -7.38
C LEU A 84 1.67 11.28 -6.95
N MET A 85 1.66 11.55 -5.65
CA MET A 85 2.28 12.72 -5.01
C MET A 85 3.42 12.26 -4.10
N GLY A 86 4.62 12.10 -4.67
CA GLY A 86 5.76 11.49 -3.97
C GLY A 86 5.58 9.98 -3.84
N GLU A 87 6.00 9.39 -2.73
CA GLU A 87 5.91 7.93 -2.54
C GLU A 87 4.66 7.49 -1.77
N GLU A 88 4.16 8.35 -0.88
CA GLU A 88 3.22 7.96 0.17
C GLU A 88 1.80 8.47 -0.03
N HIS A 89 1.57 9.37 -1.00
CA HIS A 89 0.27 9.98 -1.23
C HIS A 89 -0.19 9.81 -2.67
N VAL A 90 -1.49 9.62 -2.86
CA VAL A 90 -2.16 9.76 -4.16
C VAL A 90 -3.28 10.77 -4.04
N GLN A 91 -3.30 11.71 -4.97
CA GLN A 91 -4.41 12.63 -5.14
C GLN A 91 -5.47 11.94 -6.00
N VAL A 92 -6.69 11.85 -5.49
CA VAL A 92 -7.83 11.23 -6.16
C VAL A 92 -8.87 12.29 -6.46
N GLN A 93 -9.27 12.39 -7.73
CA GLN A 93 -10.26 13.32 -8.21
C GLN A 93 -11.42 12.59 -8.87
N GLU A 94 -12.64 12.90 -8.44
CA GLU A 94 -13.88 12.42 -9.05
C GLU A 94 -14.39 13.47 -10.04
N ASN A 95 -14.44 13.15 -11.34
CA ASN A 95 -14.76 14.08 -12.41
C ASN A 95 -13.99 15.42 -12.25
N ALA A 96 -14.70 16.54 -12.08
CA ALA A 96 -14.14 17.86 -11.86
C ALA A 96 -14.24 18.34 -10.39
N ALA A 97 -14.52 17.42 -9.44
CA ALA A 97 -14.62 17.74 -8.03
C ALA A 97 -13.25 18.13 -7.43
N GLN A 98 -13.29 18.70 -6.22
CA GLN A 98 -12.06 18.98 -5.48
C GLN A 98 -11.34 17.66 -5.15
N PRO A 99 -10.05 17.54 -5.51
CA PRO A 99 -9.29 16.32 -5.23
C PRO A 99 -9.08 16.09 -3.74
N VAL A 100 -9.01 14.81 -3.36
CA VAL A 100 -8.74 14.37 -1.98
C VAL A 100 -7.47 13.53 -1.93
N ILE A 101 -6.76 13.58 -0.80
CA ILE A 101 -5.54 12.79 -0.61
C ILE A 101 -5.86 11.45 0.04
N TRP A 102 -5.31 10.40 -0.56
CA TRP A 102 -5.26 9.06 0.01
C TRP A 102 -3.82 8.72 0.35
N ASN A 103 -3.63 8.00 1.45
CA ASN A 103 -2.32 7.62 1.94
C ASN A 103 -2.03 6.18 1.56
N ARG A 104 -0.76 5.85 1.35
CA ARG A 104 -0.33 4.47 1.21
C ARG A 104 -0.68 3.70 2.49
N CYS A 105 -1.06 2.44 2.34
CA CYS A 105 -1.31 1.58 3.49
C CYS A 105 -0.69 0.20 3.30
N GLY A 106 -0.37 -0.43 4.44
CA GLY A 106 0.27 -1.73 4.49
C GLY A 106 -0.57 -2.86 3.87
N PRO A 107 -0.02 -4.08 3.80
CA PRO A 107 -0.76 -5.25 3.34
C PRO A 107 -2.06 -5.41 4.13
N ALA A 108 -3.09 -5.97 3.51
CA ALA A 108 -4.32 -6.30 4.24
C ALA A 108 -3.96 -7.28 5.36
N THR A 109 -4.16 -6.89 6.61
CA THR A 109 -4.01 -7.78 7.76
C THR A 109 -5.28 -8.61 7.86
N SER A 110 -5.13 -9.94 7.77
CA SER A 110 -6.22 -10.91 7.95
C SER A 110 -6.54 -11.15 9.42
#